data_AF-A0A671EZH4-F1
#
_entry.id   AF-A0A671EZH4-F1
#
_cell.length_a   1.000
_cell.length_b   1.000
_cell.length_c   1.000
_cell.angle_alpha   90.00
_cell.angle_beta   90.00
_cell.angle_gamma   90.00
#
_symmetry.space_group_name_H-M   'P 1'
#
loop_
_entity.id
_entity.type
_entity.pdbx_description
1 polymer ?
#
loop_
_entity_poly.entity_id
_entity_poly.type
_entity_poly.pdbx_seq_one_letter_code
_entity_poly.pdbx_strand_id
1 'polypeptide(L)'
;MAQLVGARPLNHKVTGSTPARDGGLCPLQLNPCQYKIPDWFLNRQKDVKDGKYSQVLANGLNNKLREDLEGLKKIRAHKGLCHFSGLCVRGQHAKTTGRTVSVSKKK
;
A
#
# COMPACT_ATOMS: atom_id res chain seq x y z
N MET A 1 -14.38 0.68 -3.99
CA MET A 1 -14.14 0.58 -5.44
C MET A 1 -15.33 -0.02 -6.19
N ALA A 2 -15.68 -1.30 -6.01
CA ALA A 2 -16.76 -1.95 -6.81
C ALA A 2 -18.13 -1.26 -6.71
N GLN A 3 -18.55 -0.84 -5.51
CA GLN A 3 -19.84 -0.15 -5.29
C GLN A 3 -19.90 1.28 -5.87
N LEU A 4 -18.76 1.96 -6.00
CA LEU A 4 -18.68 3.32 -6.56
C LEU A 4 -18.70 3.33 -8.10
N VAL A 5 -18.45 2.17 -8.72
CA VAL A 5 -18.36 2.00 -10.19
C VAL A 5 -19.59 1.28 -10.75
N GLY A 6 -20.59 0.97 -9.90
CA GLY A 6 -21.78 0.23 -10.32
C GLY A 6 -21.50 -1.25 -10.62
N ALA A 7 -20.35 -1.80 -10.21
CA ALA A 7 -20.08 -3.22 -10.30
C ALA A 7 -20.83 -3.95 -9.16
N ARG A 8 -21.89 -4.69 -9.51
CA ARG A 8 -22.64 -5.51 -8.54
C ARG A 8 -21.66 -6.46 -7.82
N PRO A 9 -21.71 -6.56 -6.48
CA PRO A 9 -20.89 -7.52 -5.75
C PRO A 9 -21.31 -8.94 -6.15
N LEU A 10 -20.39 -9.67 -6.80
CA LEU A 10 -20.61 -11.06 -7.18
C LEU A 10 -20.44 -11.94 -5.93
N ASN A 11 -21.55 -12.40 -5.36
CA ASN A 11 -21.58 -13.36 -4.24
C ASN A 11 -21.35 -14.80 -4.70
N HIS A 12 -20.40 -15.06 -5.61
CA HIS A 12 -19.98 -16.41 -6.00
C HIS A 12 -18.46 -16.50 -6.05
N LYS A 13 -17.93 -17.67 -5.66
CA LYS A 13 -16.49 -17.98 -5.69
C LYS A 13 -15.93 -17.67 -7.08
N VAL A 14 -14.89 -16.84 -7.12
CA VAL A 14 -14.14 -16.47 -8.32
C VAL A 14 -13.29 -17.65 -8.76
N THR A 15 -13.91 -18.65 -9.35
CA THR A 15 -13.23 -19.69 -10.11
C THR A 15 -13.56 -19.45 -11.58
N GLY A 16 -12.66 -18.73 -12.26
CA GLY A 16 -12.71 -18.43 -13.70
C GLY A 16 -13.30 -17.06 -14.04
N SER A 17 -12.48 -16.00 -14.04
CA SER A 17 -12.84 -14.72 -14.67
C SER A 17 -12.36 -14.70 -16.11
N THR A 18 -13.29 -14.42 -17.04
CA THR A 18 -12.98 -14.09 -18.43
C THR A 18 -12.19 -12.78 -18.50
N PRO A 19 -11.13 -12.69 -19.33
CA PRO A 19 -10.19 -11.55 -19.32
C PRO A 19 -10.84 -10.21 -19.71
N ALA A 20 -12.01 -10.25 -20.35
CA ALA A 20 -12.77 -9.06 -20.73
C ALA A 20 -13.39 -8.30 -19.53
N ARG A 21 -13.56 -8.95 -18.37
CA ARG A 21 -14.07 -8.30 -17.15
C ARG A 21 -12.99 -7.59 -16.35
N ASP A 22 -11.75 -8.11 -16.40
CA ASP A 22 -10.61 -7.55 -15.69
C ASP A 22 -10.09 -6.26 -16.36
N GLY A 23 -10.30 -6.11 -17.67
CA GLY A 23 -9.92 -4.90 -18.43
C GLY A 23 -10.61 -3.61 -17.95
N GLY A 24 -11.75 -3.71 -17.25
CA GLY A 24 -12.44 -2.55 -16.66
C GLY A 24 -11.93 -2.13 -15.28
N LEU A 25 -11.24 -3.01 -14.55
CA LEU A 25 -10.72 -2.73 -13.21
C LEU A 25 -9.35 -2.06 -13.26
N CYS A 26 -8.52 -2.44 -14.22
CA CYS A 26 -7.17 -1.91 -14.39
C CYS A 26 -7.12 -0.36 -14.52
N PRO A 27 -8.00 0.32 -15.29
CA PRO A 27 -7.97 1.78 -15.44
C PRO A 27 -8.37 2.53 -14.17
N LEU A 28 -9.32 1.98 -13.40
CA LEU A 28 -9.79 2.56 -12.14
C LEU A 28 -8.72 2.54 -11.06
N GLN A 29 -7.89 1.50 -11.07
CA GLN A 29 -6.78 1.33 -10.13
C GLN A 29 -5.57 2.21 -10.48
N LEU A 30 -5.39 2.51 -11.77
CA LEU A 30 -4.31 3.35 -12.26
C LEU A 30 -4.56 4.84 -11.99
N ASN A 31 -5.79 5.33 -12.21
CA ASN A 31 -6.14 6.75 -12.10
C ASN A 31 -7.44 6.99 -11.31
N PRO A 32 -7.48 6.72 -10.00
CA PRO A 32 -8.70 6.84 -9.19
C PRO A 32 -9.23 8.27 -9.10
N CYS A 33 -8.38 9.29 -9.24
CA CYS A 33 -8.78 10.70 -9.14
C CYS A 33 -9.75 11.13 -10.27
N GLN A 34 -9.72 10.43 -11.42
CA GLN A 34 -10.61 10.72 -12.55
C GLN A 34 -12.03 10.20 -12.34
N TYR A 35 -12.23 9.27 -11.40
CA TYR A 35 -13.50 8.58 -11.16
C TYR A 35 -14.26 9.12 -9.92
N LYS A 36 -14.00 10.37 -9.53
CA LYS A 36 -14.61 11.04 -8.36
C LYS A 36 -14.41 10.26 -7.05
N ILE A 37 -13.30 9.55 -6.90
CA ILE A 37 -12.95 8.89 -5.65
C ILE A 37 -12.38 9.93 -4.68
N PRO A 38 -12.84 10.00 -3.42
CA PRO A 38 -12.32 10.98 -2.46
C PRO A 38 -10.84 10.77 -2.12
N ASP A 39 -10.13 11.87 -1.85
CA ASP A 39 -8.67 11.84 -1.59
C ASP A 39 -8.27 10.99 -0.37
N TRP A 40 -9.12 10.97 0.65
CA TRP A 40 -8.92 10.16 1.86
C TRP A 40 -8.95 8.65 1.60
N PHE A 41 -9.45 8.21 0.43
CA PHE A 41 -9.52 6.80 0.06
C PHE A 41 -8.23 6.29 -0.61
N LEU A 42 -7.32 7.19 -1.03
CA LEU A 42 -6.08 6.79 -1.68
C LEU A 42 -5.04 6.29 -0.66
N ASN A 43 -4.29 5.26 -1.06
CA ASN A 43 -3.25 4.62 -0.23
C ASN A 43 -2.07 5.54 0.09
N ARG A 44 -1.71 6.45 -0.82
CA ARG A 44 -0.57 7.37 -0.65
C ARG A 44 -1.04 8.80 -0.86
N GLN A 45 -1.31 9.46 0.26
CA GLN A 45 -1.78 10.83 0.30
C GLN A 45 -0.59 11.76 0.52
N LYS A 46 -0.58 12.89 -0.19
CA LYS A 46 0.39 13.97 -0.04
C LYS A 46 1.85 13.48 0.06
N ASP A 47 2.35 12.92 -1.05
CA ASP A 47 3.75 12.44 -1.12
C ASP A 47 4.72 13.58 -0.74
N VAL A 48 5.78 13.26 0.01
CA VAL A 48 6.80 14.22 0.45
C VAL A 48 7.56 14.83 -0.73
N LYS A 49 7.71 14.09 -1.84
CA LYS A 49 8.44 14.56 -3.03
C LYS A 49 7.55 15.38 -3.97
N ASP A 50 6.41 14.81 -4.35
CA ASP A 50 5.58 15.34 -5.44
C ASP A 50 4.35 16.12 -4.92
N GLY A 51 3.99 15.97 -3.65
CA GLY A 51 2.80 16.59 -3.05
C GLY A 51 1.45 16.05 -3.55
N LYS A 52 1.46 15.13 -4.53
CA LYS A 52 0.26 14.60 -5.18
C LYS A 52 -0.37 13.45 -4.38
N TYR A 53 -1.68 13.28 -4.58
CA TYR A 53 -2.44 12.12 -4.11
C TYR A 53 -2.37 11.02 -5.17
N SER A 54 -1.96 9.82 -4.78
CA SER A 54 -1.79 8.71 -5.71
C SER A 54 -2.20 7.37 -5.10
N GLN A 55 -2.65 6.45 -5.96
CA GLN A 55 -2.85 5.07 -5.59
C GLN A 55 -1.69 4.23 -6.13
N VAL A 56 -0.89 3.68 -5.22
CA VAL A 56 0.25 2.85 -5.58
C VAL A 56 -0.21 1.42 -5.83
N LEU A 57 0.08 0.90 -7.02
CA LEU A 57 -0.14 -0.50 -7.39
C LEU A 57 0.94 -1.41 -6.79
N ALA A 58 0.64 -2.71 -6.70
CA ALA A 58 1.51 -3.71 -6.08
C ALA A 58 2.96 -3.68 -6.62
N ASN A 59 3.13 -3.47 -7.93
CA ASN A 59 4.44 -3.44 -8.57
C ASN A 59 5.30 -2.25 -8.12
N GLY A 60 4.68 -1.09 -7.89
CA GLY A 60 5.37 0.14 -7.46
C GLY A 60 5.53 0.26 -5.94
N LEU A 61 4.79 -0.53 -5.16
CA LEU A 61 4.72 -0.40 -3.71
C LEU A 61 6.07 -0.65 -3.03
N ASN A 62 6.80 -1.69 -3.47
CA ASN A 62 8.09 -2.03 -2.88
C ASN A 62 9.14 -0.95 -3.14
N ASN A 63 9.14 -0.32 -4.32
CA ASN A 63 10.09 0.74 -4.65
C ASN A 63 9.83 1.99 -3.83
N LYS A 64 8.56 2.40 -3.69
CA LYS A 64 8.20 3.55 -2.85
C LYS A 64 8.54 3.34 -1.38
N LEU A 65 8.30 2.15 -0.84
CA LEU A 65 8.68 1.82 0.53
C LEU A 65 10.21 1.93 0.75
N ARG A 66 11.01 1.48 -0.22
CA ARG A 66 12.47 1.58 -0.14
C ARG A 66 12.94 3.04 -0.15
N GLU A 67 12.42 3.85 -1.06
CA GLU A 67 12.75 5.28 -1.13
C GLU A 67 12.44 6.01 0.18
N ASP A 68 11.28 5.73 0.80
CA ASP A 68 10.86 6.34 2.06
C ASP A 68 11.79 5.93 3.22
N LEU A 69 12.16 4.65 3.29
CA LEU A 69 13.07 4.14 4.32
C LEU A 69 14.50 4.69 4.17
N GLU A 70 14.99 4.84 2.94
CA GLU A 70 16.28 5.46 2.67
C GLU A 70 16.31 6.94 3.06
N GLY A 71 15.23 7.68 2.80
CA GLY A 71 15.07 9.06 3.26
C GLY A 71 15.15 9.17 4.78
N LEU A 72 14.42 8.32 5.50
CA LEU A 72 14.43 8.28 6.96
C LEU A 72 15.79 7.90 7.54
N LYS A 73 16.54 7.02 6.85
CA LYS A 73 17.91 6.65 7.23
C LYS A 73 18.87 7.82 7.09
N LYS A 74 18.78 8.60 6.01
CA LYS A 74 19.63 9.78 5.78
C LYS A 74 19.41 10.87 6.84
N ILE A 75 18.16 11.10 7.23
CA ILE A 75 17.78 12.07 8.27
C ILE A 75 18.15 11.58 9.68
N ARG A 76 18.52 10.29 9.84
CA ARG A 76 18.78 9.64 11.15
C ARG A 76 17.56 9.70 12.09
N ALA A 77 16.36 9.63 11.54
CA ALA A 77 15.15 9.53 12.35
C ALA A 77 15.10 8.18 13.07
N HIS A 78 14.61 8.16 14.32
CA HIS A 78 14.47 6.93 15.13
C HIS A 78 13.79 5.80 14.34
N LYS A 79 12.69 6.11 13.65
CA LYS A 79 11.97 5.16 12.78
C LYS A 79 12.86 4.56 11.67
N GLY A 80 13.66 5.39 11.01
CA GLY A 80 14.58 4.95 9.95
C GLY A 80 15.69 4.03 10.49
N LEU A 81 16.25 4.38 11.64
CA LEU A 81 17.26 3.58 12.33
C LEU A 81 16.68 2.24 12.80
N CYS A 82 15.49 2.22 13.42
CA CYS A 82 14.82 0.98 13.81
C CYS A 82 14.55 0.07 12.61
N HIS A 83 14.11 0.61 11.47
CA HIS A 83 13.90 -0.19 10.26
C HIS A 83 15.20 -0.75 9.68
N PHE A 84 16.31 0.00 9.75
CA PHE A 84 17.62 -0.48 9.33
C PHE A 84 18.15 -1.60 10.25
N SER A 85 17.95 -1.45 11.56
CA SER A 85 18.36 -2.43 12.57
C SER A 85 17.37 -3.60 12.75
N GLY A 86 16.26 -3.63 12.02
CA GLY A 86 15.23 -4.67 12.13
C GLY A 86 14.46 -4.66 13.47
N LEU A 87 14.47 -3.53 14.19
CA LEU A 87 13.80 -3.36 15.47
C LEU A 87 12.34 -2.90 15.29
N CYS A 88 11.51 -3.19 16.30
CA CYS A 88 10.11 -2.74 16.32
C CYS A 88 10.02 -1.21 16.43
N VAL A 89 9.22 -0.59 15.56
CA VAL A 89 9.18 0.88 15.39
C VAL A 89 8.14 1.58 16.29
N ARG A 90 7.01 0.92 16.57
CA ARG A 90 5.82 1.55 17.21
C ARG A 90 5.88 1.57 18.74
N GLY A 91 7.07 1.55 19.35
CA GLY A 91 7.20 1.57 20.81
C GLY A 91 6.76 0.27 21.49
N GLN A 92 6.89 -0.87 20.79
CA GLN A 92 6.61 -2.17 21.40
C GLN A 92 7.69 -2.51 22.44
N HIS A 93 7.30 -3.17 23.52
CA HIS A 93 8.23 -3.61 24.56
C HIS A 93 9.14 -4.72 24.04
N ALA A 94 10.42 -4.41 23.81
CA ALA A 94 11.39 -5.32 23.21
C ALA A 94 11.91 -6.43 24.17
N LYS A 95 11.55 -6.40 25.46
CA LYS A 95 12.02 -7.38 26.46
C LYS A 95 11.45 -8.79 26.23
N THR A 96 10.17 -8.85 25.84
CA THR A 96 9.40 -10.10 25.70
C THR A 96 8.72 -10.24 24.34
N THR A 97 8.39 -9.14 23.65
CA THR A 97 7.74 -9.17 22.33
C THR A 97 8.74 -9.30 21.19
N GLY A 98 8.41 -10.05 20.14
CA GLY A 98 9.20 -10.08 18.90
C GLY A 98 10.36 -11.10 18.84
N ARG A 99 10.39 -12.09 19.74
CA ARG A 99 11.35 -13.22 19.66
C ARG A 99 11.15 -14.11 18.42
N THR A 100 10.05 -13.89 17.70
CA THR A 100 9.81 -14.36 16.33
C THR A 100 8.99 -13.27 15.62
N VAL A 101 9.56 -12.60 14.62
CA VAL A 101 8.83 -11.59 13.82
C VAL A 101 8.57 -12.16 12.43
N SER A 102 7.40 -12.78 12.24
CA SER A 102 6.92 -13.14 10.92
C SER A 102 6.29 -11.90 10.27
N VAL A 103 6.97 -11.31 9.29
CA VAL A 103 6.29 -10.48 8.30
C VAL A 103 5.74 -11.44 7.26
N SER A 104 4.50 -11.87 7.42
CA SER A 104 3.82 -12.73 6.45
C SER A 104 3.54 -11.93 5.18
N LYS A 105 4.45 -11.96 4.21
CA LYS A 105 4.07 -11.77 2.81
C LYS A 105 3.30 -13.03 2.39
N LYS A 106 2.05 -12.86 1.96
CA LYS A 106 1.33 -13.94 1.29
C LYS A 106 2.09 -14.25 0.00
N LYS A 107 2.55 -15.49 -0.14
CA LYS A 107 3.21 -16.01 -1.34
C LYS A 107 2.19 -16.14 -2.47
#